data_AF-A0A1W9I6J9-F1
#
_entry.id   AF-A0A1W9I6J9-F1
#
_cell.length_a   1.000
_cell.length_b   1.000
_cell.length_c   1.000
_cell.angle_alpha   90.00
_cell.angle_beta   90.00
_cell.angle_gamma   90.00
#
_symmetry.space_group_name_H-M   'P 1'
#
loop_
_entity.id
_entity.type
_entity.pdbx_description
1 polymer ?
#
loop_
_entity_poly.entity_id
_entity_poly.type
_entity_poly.pdbx_seq_one_letter_code
_entity_poly.pdbx_strand_id
1 'polypeptide(L)'
;MRKTVSIAFLFVSAAIAEQAQAAPASVLGKSVVVNWTEDRQQKVVGEETMRNVSRSAEFSVYISDKGRPFSRMRYSFSNMRGGLRTGNRDKVGGEGGGNRNVSFSGNTMNVTMRMGDGGARNIVVNLAGDSCSAQVIAGKAQGASHIRTKSMITGNQLEVLSIKTSGASCSVRSGNVFGN
;
A
#
# COMPACT_ATOMS: atom_id res chain seq x y z
N MET A 1 64.23 -12.63 24.02
CA MET A 1 63.40 -11.40 23.93
C MET A 1 62.66 -11.38 22.60
N ARG A 2 61.35 -11.68 22.58
CA ARG A 2 60.47 -11.49 21.40
C ARG A 2 59.30 -10.63 21.86
N LYS A 3 59.19 -9.41 21.33
CA LYS A 3 58.09 -8.48 21.62
C LYS A 3 57.01 -8.69 20.55
N THR A 4 55.89 -9.27 20.95
CA THR A 4 54.69 -9.41 20.13
C THR A 4 53.94 -8.07 20.16
N VAL A 5 53.78 -7.43 19.01
CA VAL A 5 52.98 -6.19 18.87
C VAL A 5 51.61 -6.60 18.33
N SER A 6 50.57 -6.44 19.14
CA SER A 6 49.18 -6.67 18.73
C SER A 6 48.61 -5.38 18.12
N ILE A 7 48.27 -5.41 16.83
CA ILE A 7 47.55 -4.33 16.14
C ILE A 7 46.05 -4.59 16.28
N ALA A 8 45.36 -3.74 17.05
CA ALA A 8 43.90 -3.76 17.14
C ALA A 8 43.30 -2.99 15.95
N PHE A 9 42.63 -3.70 15.05
CA PHE A 9 41.85 -3.12 13.96
C PHE A 9 40.49 -2.66 14.49
N LEU A 10 40.27 -1.35 14.56
CA LEU A 10 38.99 -0.73 14.89
C LEU A 10 38.10 -0.72 13.62
N PHE A 11 37.09 -1.58 13.57
CA PHE A 11 36.04 -1.52 12.55
C PHE A 11 35.06 -0.39 12.90
N VAL A 12 35.16 0.73 12.17
CA VAL A 12 34.17 1.82 12.23
C VAL A 12 33.01 1.44 11.31
N SER A 13 31.91 0.95 11.87
CA SER A 13 30.65 0.75 11.15
C SER A 13 29.98 2.10 10.90
N ALA A 14 30.13 2.64 9.68
CA ALA A 14 29.38 3.81 9.24
C ALA A 14 27.89 3.42 9.08
N ALA A 15 27.04 3.87 10.00
CA ALA A 15 25.59 3.79 9.85
C ALA A 15 25.17 4.77 8.75
N ILE A 16 24.94 4.26 7.54
CA ILE A 16 24.31 5.05 6.48
C ILE A 16 22.85 5.23 6.90
N ALA A 17 22.50 6.42 7.39
CA ALA A 17 21.10 6.78 7.60
C ALA A 17 20.41 6.81 6.23
N GLU A 18 19.54 5.83 5.99
CA GLU A 18 18.70 5.77 4.80
C GLU A 18 17.72 6.95 4.86
N GLN A 19 18.12 8.08 4.28
CA GLN A 19 17.25 9.24 4.14
C GLN A 19 16.13 8.83 3.19
N ALA A 20 14.91 8.75 3.71
CA ALA A 20 13.73 8.59 2.88
C ALA A 20 13.76 9.66 1.79
N GLN A 21 13.87 9.24 0.53
CA GLN A 21 13.97 10.17 -0.58
C GLN A 21 12.69 10.98 -0.66
N ALA A 22 12.84 12.30 -0.84
CA ALA A 22 11.72 13.20 -1.02
C ALA A 22 10.94 12.83 -2.30
N ALA A 23 9.65 13.15 -2.32
CA ALA A 23 8.83 13.01 -3.51
C ALA A 23 9.42 13.84 -4.67
N PRO A 24 9.35 13.37 -5.93
CA PRO A 24 9.78 14.14 -7.08
C PRO A 24 9.08 15.49 -7.17
N ALA A 25 9.82 16.54 -7.52
CA ALA A 25 9.28 17.89 -7.68
C ALA A 25 8.08 17.94 -8.64
N SER A 26 8.07 17.06 -9.66
CA SER A 26 7.03 16.98 -10.68
C SER A 26 5.63 16.58 -10.17
N VAL A 27 5.54 16.02 -8.95
CA VAL A 27 4.29 15.58 -8.33
C VAL A 27 3.95 16.29 -7.03
N LEU A 28 4.75 17.28 -6.62
CA LEU A 28 4.40 18.16 -5.50
C LEU A 28 3.14 18.96 -5.82
N GLY A 29 2.24 19.07 -4.85
CA GLY A 29 0.94 19.73 -5.01
C GLY A 29 -0.06 18.93 -5.86
N LYS A 30 0.26 17.67 -6.21
CA LYS A 30 -0.58 16.80 -7.05
C LYS A 30 -1.07 15.58 -6.29
N SER A 31 -2.10 14.97 -6.86
CA SER A 31 -2.65 13.71 -6.42
C SER A 31 -2.38 12.61 -7.44
N VAL A 32 -2.00 11.43 -6.95
CA VAL A 32 -1.86 10.19 -7.72
C VAL A 32 -3.02 9.28 -7.32
N VAL A 33 -3.78 8.79 -8.30
CA VAL A 33 -4.91 7.88 -8.09
C VAL A 33 -4.67 6.59 -8.86
N VAL A 34 -4.64 5.48 -8.14
CA VAL A 34 -4.47 4.14 -8.68
C VAL A 34 -5.76 3.35 -8.48
N ASN A 35 -6.27 2.72 -9.54
CA ASN A 35 -7.46 1.87 -9.49
C ASN A 35 -7.12 0.45 -9.93
N TRP A 36 -7.72 -0.56 -9.31
CA TRP A 36 -7.61 -1.96 -9.74
C TRP A 36 -8.81 -2.79 -9.25
N THR A 37 -8.90 -4.01 -9.74
CA THR A 37 -9.86 -5.02 -9.28
C THR A 37 -9.15 -6.07 -8.45
N GLU A 38 -9.81 -6.54 -7.38
CA GLU A 38 -9.38 -7.67 -6.57
C GLU A 38 -10.40 -8.80 -6.64
N ASP A 39 -9.93 -9.96 -7.09
CA ASP A 39 -10.67 -11.22 -7.01
C ASP A 39 -10.13 -12.04 -5.85
N ARG A 40 -11.02 -12.48 -4.96
CA ARG A 40 -10.65 -13.12 -3.70
C ARG A 40 -11.42 -14.40 -3.48
N GLN A 41 -10.74 -15.44 -3.01
CA GLN A 41 -11.41 -16.50 -2.26
C GLN A 41 -11.39 -16.14 -0.78
N GLN A 42 -12.58 -15.99 -0.21
CA GLN A 42 -12.71 -15.61 1.19
C GLN A 42 -13.97 -16.18 1.83
N LYS A 43 -14.00 -16.22 3.16
CA LYS A 43 -15.18 -16.50 3.97
C LYS A 43 -15.26 -15.56 5.17
N VAL A 44 -16.43 -15.43 5.80
CA VAL A 44 -16.50 -14.81 7.12
C VAL A 44 -15.94 -15.77 8.15
N VAL A 45 -15.24 -15.27 9.16
CA VAL A 45 -14.78 -16.10 10.28
C VAL A 45 -16.00 -16.77 10.92
N GLY A 46 -15.92 -18.09 11.11
CA GLY A 46 -17.02 -18.91 11.64
C GLY A 46 -17.96 -19.49 10.58
N GLU A 47 -17.91 -19.02 9.34
CA GLU A 47 -18.57 -19.69 8.22
C GLU A 47 -17.70 -20.85 7.70
N GLU A 48 -18.34 -21.87 7.14
CA GLU A 48 -17.66 -22.98 6.47
C GLU A 48 -17.42 -22.68 4.99
N THR A 49 -18.36 -21.98 4.34
CA THR A 49 -18.39 -21.79 2.90
C THR A 49 -17.41 -20.71 2.42
N MET A 50 -16.46 -21.11 1.57
CA MET A 50 -15.64 -20.18 0.79
C MET A 50 -16.44 -19.59 -0.37
N ARG A 51 -16.23 -18.30 -0.63
CA ARG A 51 -16.85 -17.59 -1.76
C ARG A 51 -15.83 -16.78 -2.56
N ASN A 52 -16.09 -16.71 -3.85
CA ASN A 52 -15.38 -15.81 -4.76
C ASN A 52 -16.02 -14.42 -4.65
N VAL A 53 -15.21 -13.41 -4.34
CA VAL A 53 -15.65 -12.01 -4.23
C VAL A 53 -14.74 -11.15 -5.08
N SER A 54 -15.33 -10.49 -6.08
CA SER A 54 -14.66 -9.46 -6.87
C SER A 54 -15.04 -8.08 -6.35
N ARG A 55 -14.09 -7.15 -6.27
CA ARG A 55 -14.33 -5.78 -5.82
C ARG A 55 -13.37 -4.79 -6.46
N SER A 56 -13.82 -3.57 -6.64
CA SER A 56 -12.95 -2.48 -7.09
C SER A 56 -12.24 -1.85 -5.91
N ALA A 57 -11.01 -1.41 -6.16
CA ALA A 57 -10.15 -0.78 -5.20
C ALA A 57 -9.55 0.50 -5.79
N GLU A 58 -9.50 1.55 -4.97
CA GLU A 58 -8.90 2.83 -5.31
C GLU A 58 -7.91 3.20 -4.21
N PHE A 59 -6.70 3.57 -4.61
CA PHE A 59 -5.69 4.16 -3.77
C PHE A 59 -5.36 5.55 -4.26
N SER A 60 -5.65 6.54 -3.42
CA SER A 60 -5.43 7.95 -3.72
C SER A 60 -4.36 8.49 -2.80
N VAL A 61 -3.39 9.23 -3.33
CA VAL A 61 -2.35 9.93 -2.57
C VAL A 61 -2.26 11.37 -3.03
N TYR A 62 -2.48 12.32 -2.15
CA TYR A 62 -2.10 13.71 -2.35
C TYR A 62 -0.71 13.94 -1.77
N ILE A 63 0.18 14.54 -2.56
CA ILE A 63 1.54 14.89 -2.15
C ILE A 63 1.55 16.41 -2.00
N SER A 64 1.65 16.89 -0.76
CA SER A 64 1.69 18.34 -0.51
C SER A 64 2.91 19.00 -1.14
N ASP A 65 2.90 20.33 -1.21
CA ASP A 65 4.05 21.11 -1.70
C ASP A 65 5.31 20.92 -0.84
N LYS A 66 5.14 20.43 0.40
CA LYS A 66 6.23 20.06 1.31
C LYS A 66 6.67 18.60 1.18
N GLY A 67 6.19 17.87 0.17
CA GLY A 67 6.50 16.45 -0.07
C GLY A 67 5.82 15.47 0.88
N ARG A 68 4.94 15.93 1.79
CA ARG A 68 4.23 15.05 2.73
C ARG A 68 3.07 14.35 2.02
N PRO A 69 2.99 13.00 2.06
CA PRO A 69 1.88 12.25 1.45
C PRO A 69 0.68 12.14 2.40
N PHE A 70 -0.51 12.32 1.85
CA PHE A 70 -1.81 12.07 2.46
C PHE A 70 -2.49 11.03 1.60
N SER A 71 -3.06 9.98 2.18
CA SER A 71 -3.53 8.84 1.39
C SER A 71 -4.86 8.28 1.85
N ARG A 72 -5.64 7.75 0.91
CA ARG A 72 -6.92 7.08 1.12
C ARG A 72 -6.92 5.76 0.36
N MET A 73 -7.37 4.70 1.02
CA MET A 73 -7.76 3.46 0.35
C MET A 73 -9.28 3.40 0.38
N ARG A 74 -9.90 3.08 -0.75
CA ARG A 74 -11.34 2.85 -0.88
C ARG A 74 -11.57 1.50 -1.54
N TYR A 75 -12.57 0.77 -1.05
CA TYR A 75 -13.13 -0.38 -1.75
C TYR A 75 -14.58 -0.12 -2.09
N SER A 76 -15.00 -0.67 -3.22
CA SER A 76 -16.40 -0.69 -3.63
C SER A 76 -16.80 -2.05 -4.18
N PHE A 77 -18.05 -2.43 -3.92
CA PHE A 77 -18.65 -3.66 -4.39
C PHE A 77 -20.10 -3.39 -4.80
N SER A 78 -20.50 -3.87 -5.97
CA SER A 78 -21.89 -3.85 -6.41
C SER A 78 -22.57 -5.13 -5.95
N ASN A 79 -23.66 -5.02 -5.20
CA ASN A 79 -24.45 -6.19 -4.81
C ASN A 79 -25.38 -6.62 -5.95
N MET A 80 -25.90 -7.84 -5.87
CA MET A 80 -26.82 -8.40 -6.88
C MET A 80 -28.13 -7.60 -7.06
N ARG A 81 -28.47 -6.73 -6.11
CA ARG A 81 -29.65 -5.87 -6.14
C ARG A 81 -29.33 -4.46 -6.68
N GLY A 82 -28.17 -4.26 -7.31
CA GLY A 82 -27.73 -2.99 -7.89
C GLY A 82 -27.22 -1.96 -6.88
N GLY A 83 -27.13 -2.29 -5.59
CA GLY A 83 -26.64 -1.39 -4.56
C GLY A 83 -25.12 -1.35 -4.50
N LEU A 84 -24.54 -0.15 -4.60
CA LEU A 84 -23.11 0.09 -4.41
C LEU A 84 -22.79 0.19 -2.92
N ARG A 85 -21.96 -0.73 -2.40
CA ARG A 85 -21.40 -0.63 -1.06
C ARG A 85 -19.96 -0.16 -1.12
N THR A 86 -19.58 0.78 -0.25
CA THR A 86 -18.22 1.31 -0.21
C THR A 86 -17.67 1.36 1.22
N GLY A 87 -16.35 1.41 1.34
CA GLY A 87 -15.66 1.67 2.61
C GLY A 87 -14.27 2.22 2.36
N ASN A 88 -13.83 3.17 3.19
CA ASN A 88 -12.57 3.88 3.03
C ASN A 88 -11.75 3.94 4.33
N ARG A 89 -10.43 4.18 4.19
CA ARG A 89 -9.50 4.44 5.30
C ARG A 89 -8.42 5.42 4.87
N ASP A 90 -8.36 6.51 5.62
CA ASP A 90 -7.42 7.62 5.41
C ASP A 90 -6.17 7.42 6.27
N LYS A 91 -5.05 7.96 5.81
CA LYS A 91 -3.78 8.00 6.54
C LYS A 91 -2.93 9.16 6.10
N VAL A 92 -2.31 9.84 7.06
CA VAL A 92 -1.26 10.83 6.82
C VAL A 92 0.12 10.19 6.96
N GLY A 93 1.04 10.53 6.05
CA GLY A 93 2.44 10.12 6.09
C GLY A 93 3.18 10.72 7.28
N GLY A 94 4.11 9.94 7.86
CA GLY A 94 4.91 10.32 9.03
C GLY A 94 4.25 10.06 10.40
N GLU A 95 2.96 9.73 10.44
CA GLU A 95 2.31 9.29 11.68
C GLU A 95 2.63 7.80 11.92
N GLY A 96 3.43 7.52 12.95
CA GLY A 96 3.90 6.17 13.31
C GLY A 96 2.77 5.17 13.57
N GLY A 97 3.04 3.87 13.32
CA GLY A 97 2.13 2.77 13.69
C GLY A 97 1.03 2.40 12.69
N GLY A 98 1.12 2.81 11.42
CA GLY A 98 0.06 2.54 10.43
C GLY A 98 0.26 1.30 9.56
N ASN A 99 -0.85 0.71 9.10
CA ASN A 99 -0.89 -0.40 8.12
C ASN A 99 -0.56 0.04 6.67
N ARG A 100 0.05 1.20 6.45
CA ARG A 100 0.37 1.75 5.13
C ARG A 100 1.60 2.65 5.22
N ASN A 101 2.57 2.42 4.36
CA ASN A 101 3.75 3.26 4.18
C ASN A 101 3.81 3.72 2.72
N VAL A 102 4.05 5.01 2.50
CA VAL A 102 4.29 5.61 1.19
C VAL A 102 5.72 6.13 1.20
N SER A 103 6.51 5.67 0.24
CA SER A 103 7.92 6.04 0.09
C SER A 103 8.23 6.37 -1.37
N PHE A 104 9.28 7.15 -1.59
CA PHE A 104 9.73 7.54 -2.92
C PHE A 104 11.17 7.10 -3.12
N SER A 105 11.47 6.68 -4.35
CA SER A 105 12.81 6.35 -4.83
C SER A 105 12.95 6.85 -6.25
N GLY A 106 13.59 8.00 -6.44
CA GLY A 106 13.55 8.73 -7.71
C GLY A 106 12.10 8.93 -8.19
N ASN A 107 11.81 8.57 -9.44
CA ASN A 107 10.47 8.69 -10.03
C ASN A 107 9.50 7.55 -9.64
N THR A 108 9.86 6.69 -8.70
CA THR A 108 9.00 5.58 -8.26
C THR A 108 8.41 5.86 -6.89
N MET A 109 7.08 5.79 -6.78
CA MET A 109 6.38 5.77 -5.50
C MET A 109 6.07 4.32 -5.13
N ASN A 110 6.59 3.87 -3.98
CA ASN A 110 6.35 2.55 -3.43
C ASN A 110 5.42 2.64 -2.23
N VAL A 111 4.37 1.83 -2.25
CA VAL A 111 3.35 1.81 -1.20
C VAL A 111 3.19 0.40 -0.67
N THR A 112 3.61 0.18 0.56
CA THR A 112 3.40 -1.10 1.24
C THR A 112 2.24 -0.98 2.22
N MET A 113 1.39 -2.01 2.25
CA MET A 113 0.19 -2.03 3.09
C MET A 113 0.03 -3.38 3.78
N ARG A 114 -0.15 -3.36 5.09
CA ARG A 114 -0.55 -4.55 5.84
C ARG A 114 -2.04 -4.80 5.64
N MET A 115 -2.41 -6.02 5.28
CA MET A 115 -3.79 -6.43 4.99
C MET A 115 -4.45 -7.21 6.13
N GLY A 116 -4.05 -6.95 7.37
CA GLY A 116 -4.38 -7.77 8.54
C GLY A 116 -3.24 -8.73 8.85
N ASP A 117 -3.56 -9.87 9.46
CA ASP A 117 -2.56 -10.86 9.86
C ASP A 117 -2.24 -11.79 8.70
N GLY A 118 -0.96 -11.92 8.37
CA GLY A 118 -0.49 -12.81 7.31
C GLY A 118 -0.68 -12.28 5.88
N GLY A 119 -1.07 -11.02 5.67
CA GLY A 119 -1.30 -10.45 4.33
C GLY A 119 -0.66 -9.09 4.11
N ALA A 120 -0.21 -8.85 2.88
CA ALA A 120 0.36 -7.56 2.46
C ALA A 120 -0.04 -7.20 1.04
N ARG A 121 -0.02 -5.90 0.74
CA ARG A 121 -0.11 -5.34 -0.62
C ARG A 121 1.08 -4.43 -0.87
N ASN A 122 1.62 -4.52 -2.07
CA ASN A 122 2.55 -3.55 -2.62
C ASN A 122 1.92 -2.87 -3.83
N ILE A 123 1.99 -1.54 -3.88
CA ILE A 123 1.63 -0.73 -5.05
C ILE A 123 2.90 0.00 -5.47
N VAL A 124 3.36 -0.26 -6.69
CA VAL A 124 4.49 0.42 -7.30
C VAL A 124 3.94 1.35 -8.37
N VAL A 125 4.26 2.63 -8.29
CA VAL A 125 3.84 3.63 -9.27
C VAL A 125 5.08 4.28 -9.88
N ASN A 126 5.18 4.25 -11.19
CA ASN A 126 6.20 5.00 -11.93
C ASN A 126 5.61 6.33 -12.38
N LEU A 127 6.27 7.43 -12.02
CA LEU A 127 5.82 8.80 -12.23
C LEU A 127 6.54 9.43 -13.41
N ALA A 128 5.78 10.05 -14.31
CA ALA A 128 6.28 10.77 -15.48
C ALA A 128 5.50 12.08 -15.66
N GLY A 129 5.75 13.04 -14.76
CA GLY A 129 5.07 14.34 -14.76
C GLY A 129 3.59 14.21 -14.44
N ASP A 130 2.74 14.45 -15.45
CA ASP A 130 1.28 14.34 -15.37
C ASP A 130 0.76 12.95 -15.78
N SER A 131 1.65 12.01 -16.02
CA SER A 131 1.31 10.62 -16.33
C SER A 131 1.94 9.65 -15.32
N CYS A 132 1.35 8.46 -15.21
CA CYS A 132 1.90 7.41 -14.38
C CYS A 132 1.46 6.01 -14.85
N SER A 133 2.23 5.01 -14.47
CA SER A 133 1.83 3.59 -14.55
C SER A 133 1.88 2.97 -13.17
N ALA A 134 1.05 1.95 -12.93
CA ALA A 134 0.96 1.29 -11.63
C ALA A 134 0.94 -0.22 -11.76
N GLN A 135 1.62 -0.88 -10.83
CA GLN A 135 1.53 -2.31 -10.61
C GLN A 135 1.06 -2.56 -9.18
N VAL A 136 0.10 -3.46 -9.02
CA VAL A 136 -0.44 -3.83 -7.72
C VAL A 136 -0.25 -5.32 -7.51
N ILE A 137 0.43 -5.68 -6.44
CA ILE A 137 0.59 -7.07 -5.99
C ILE A 137 0.01 -7.18 -4.60
N ALA A 138 -0.88 -8.14 -4.38
CA ALA A 138 -1.35 -8.51 -3.06
C ALA A 138 -0.99 -9.97 -2.81
N GLY A 139 -0.59 -10.28 -1.59
CA GLY A 139 -0.08 -11.60 -1.27
C GLY A 139 -0.28 -11.96 0.20
N LYS A 140 -0.10 -13.25 0.45
CA LYS A 140 -0.11 -13.86 1.77
C LYS A 140 1.34 -14.17 2.15
N ALA A 141 1.66 -14.05 3.44
CA ALA A 141 2.95 -14.43 3.98
C ALA A 141 3.24 -15.92 3.69
N GLN A 142 4.51 -16.25 3.47
CA GLN A 142 4.92 -17.64 3.27
C GLN A 142 4.48 -18.52 4.45
N GLY A 143 3.90 -19.69 4.16
CA GLY A 143 3.44 -20.63 5.17
C GLY A 143 2.12 -20.28 5.87
N ALA A 144 1.60 -19.05 5.73
CA ALA A 144 0.29 -18.72 6.29
C ALA A 144 -0.82 -19.47 5.53
N SER A 145 -1.79 -20.04 6.25
CA SER A 145 -2.95 -20.71 5.64
C SER A 145 -3.94 -19.71 5.03
N HIS A 146 -4.14 -18.57 5.68
CA HIS A 146 -5.06 -17.51 5.27
C HIS A 146 -4.60 -16.15 5.79
N ILE A 147 -5.14 -15.09 5.18
CA ILE A 147 -5.05 -13.72 5.70
C ILE A 147 -6.27 -13.49 6.59
N ARG A 148 -6.07 -13.07 7.84
CA ARG A 148 -7.17 -12.64 8.73
C ARG A 148 -7.31 -11.14 8.69
N THR A 149 -8.49 -10.64 8.32
CA THR A 149 -8.67 -9.20 8.11
C THR A 149 -10.10 -8.74 8.35
N LYS A 150 -10.25 -7.47 8.76
CA LYS A 150 -11.56 -6.83 8.91
C LYS A 150 -11.99 -6.18 7.60
N SER A 151 -13.15 -6.57 7.08
CA SER A 151 -13.77 -5.97 5.91
C SER A 151 -13.97 -4.47 6.09
N MET A 152 -13.47 -3.66 5.15
CA MET A 152 -13.72 -2.20 5.14
C MET A 152 -15.16 -1.85 4.73
N ILE A 153 -15.85 -2.74 4.02
CA ILE A 153 -17.21 -2.49 3.51
C ILE A 153 -18.26 -2.97 4.53
N THR A 154 -18.05 -4.12 5.14
CA THR A 154 -19.05 -4.78 6.00
C THR A 154 -18.69 -4.80 7.48
N GLY A 155 -17.42 -4.53 7.84
CA GLY A 155 -16.95 -4.65 9.22
C GLY A 155 -16.71 -6.08 9.71
N ASN A 156 -17.15 -7.11 8.99
CA ASN A 156 -16.98 -8.51 9.37
C ASN A 156 -15.49 -8.93 9.34
N GLN A 157 -15.13 -9.88 10.20
CA GLN A 157 -13.84 -10.56 10.12
C GLN A 157 -13.87 -11.58 8.98
N LEU A 158 -12.83 -11.57 8.17
CA LEU A 158 -12.68 -12.40 6.98
C LEU A 158 -11.44 -13.28 7.09
N GLU A 159 -11.56 -14.50 6.58
CA GLU A 159 -10.42 -15.33 6.22
C GLU A 159 -10.29 -15.31 4.70
N VAL A 160 -9.17 -14.80 4.20
CA VAL A 160 -8.90 -14.71 2.76
C VAL A 160 -7.83 -15.72 2.39
N LEU A 161 -8.19 -16.66 1.52
CA LEU A 161 -7.30 -17.74 1.09
C LEU A 161 -6.35 -17.26 -0.02
N SER A 162 -6.89 -16.55 -1.00
CA SER A 162 -6.15 -16.04 -2.15
C SER A 162 -6.67 -14.67 -2.60
N ILE A 163 -5.78 -13.90 -3.23
CA ILE A 163 -6.08 -12.59 -3.80
C ILE A 163 -5.38 -12.53 -5.16
N LYS A 164 -6.14 -12.18 -6.20
CA LYS A 164 -5.61 -11.82 -7.52
C LYS A 164 -5.96 -10.37 -7.81
N THR A 165 -4.99 -9.61 -8.30
CA THR A 165 -5.15 -8.22 -8.71
C THR A 165 -5.17 -8.14 -10.23
N SER A 166 -5.99 -7.24 -10.79
CA SER A 166 -6.11 -7.05 -12.24
C SER A 166 -6.51 -5.62 -12.59
N GLY A 167 -6.27 -5.21 -13.84
CA GLY A 167 -6.75 -3.93 -14.37
C GLY A 167 -6.17 -2.69 -13.66
N ALA A 168 -4.92 -2.75 -13.20
CA ALA A 168 -4.28 -1.61 -12.57
C ALA A 168 -4.19 -0.42 -13.54
N SER A 169 -4.72 0.73 -13.15
CA SER A 169 -4.62 1.99 -13.88
C SER A 169 -4.14 3.11 -12.94
N CYS A 170 -3.56 4.15 -13.51
CA CYS A 170 -2.98 5.26 -12.75
C CYS A 170 -3.32 6.60 -13.42
N SER A 171 -3.59 7.62 -12.61
CA SER A 171 -3.76 9.00 -13.07
C SER A 171 -3.10 9.97 -12.10
N VAL A 172 -2.54 11.05 -12.65
CA VAL A 172 -2.05 12.19 -11.87
C VAL A 172 -3.04 13.34 -12.07
N ARG A 173 -3.36 14.05 -10.98
CA ARG A 173 -4.31 15.17 -10.98
C ARG A 173 -3.70 16.33 -10.21
N SER A 174 -3.88 17.54 -10.71
CA SER A 174 -3.51 18.74 -9.96
C SER A 174 -4.37 18.89 -8.69
N GLY A 175 -3.75 19.34 -7.60
CA GLY A 175 -4.45 19.64 -6.35
C GLY A 175 -4.71 18.43 -5.45
N ASN A 176 -5.45 18.69 -4.37
CA ASN A 176 -5.77 17.73 -3.32
C ASN A 176 -7.11 17.03 -3.58
N VAL A 177 -7.10 15.75 -3.93
CA VAL A 177 -8.30 14.93 -4.16
C VAL A 177 -9.17 14.70 -2.92
N PHE A 178 -8.75 15.15 -1.74
CA PHE A 178 -9.50 15.05 -0.49
C PHE A 178 -10.19 16.36 -0.09
N GLY A 179 -9.91 17.48 -0.77
CA GLY A 179 -10.29 18.83 -0.35
C GLY A 179 -11.56 19.41 -0.97
N ASN A 180 -12.54 18.56 -1.32
CA ASN A 180 -13.87 19.04 -1.74
C ASN A 180 -14.73 19.41 -0.53
#